data_AF-A0A1I5MK65-F1
#
_entry.id   AF-A0A1I5MK65-F1
#
_cell.length_a   1.000
_cell.length_b   1.000
_cell.length_c   1.000
_cell.angle_alpha   90.00
_cell.angle_beta   90.00
_cell.angle_gamma   90.00
#
_symmetry.space_group_name_H-M   'P 1'
#
loop_
_entity.id
_entity.type
_entity.pdbx_description
1 polymer ?
#
loop_
_entity_poly.entity_id
_entity_poly.type
_entity_poly.pdbx_seq_one_letter_code
_entity_poly.pdbx_strand_id
1 'polypeptide(L)' 'MRLVNGKKQDIGNQVDAVKEAVPLQMELYVEFAKLQKAYFDELVQAGFSESQALHIVSVQGPLANGQPSQ' A
#
# COMPACT_ATOMS: atom_id res chain seq x y z
N MET A 1 -10.84 1.18 -40.54
CA MET A 1 -11.41 0.26 -39.52
C MET A 1 -10.37 -0.58 -38.77
N ARG A 2 -9.33 -1.16 -39.42
CA ARG A 2 -8.34 -2.05 -38.76
C ARG A 2 -7.56 -1.41 -37.59
N LEU A 3 -7.19 -0.13 -37.72
CA LEU A 3 -6.47 0.63 -36.70
C LEU A 3 -7.28 0.88 -35.41
N VAL A 4 -8.61 1.01 -35.54
CA VAL A 4 -9.50 1.25 -34.39
C VAL A 4 -9.68 -0.04 -33.58
N ASN A 5 -9.69 -1.19 -34.25
CA ASN A 5 -9.79 -2.50 -33.59
C ASN A 5 -8.50 -2.88 -32.85
N GLY A 6 -7.33 -2.57 -33.41
CA GLY A 6 -6.05 -2.78 -32.71
C GLY A 6 -5.96 -1.98 -31.41
N LYS A 7 -6.30 -0.69 -31.42
CA LYS A 7 -6.32 0.14 -30.21
C LYS A 7 -7.31 -0.36 -29.15
N LYS A 8 -8.48 -0.88 -29.55
CA LYS A 8 -9.45 -1.47 -28.61
C LYS A 8 -8.90 -2.74 -27.96
N GLN A 9 -8.18 -3.56 -28.71
CA GLN A 9 -7.55 -4.78 -28.20
C GLN A 9 -6.42 -4.45 -27.22
N ASP A 10 -5.58 -3.45 -27.54
CA ASP A 10 -4.51 -3.00 -26.63
C ASP A 10 -5.06 -2.47 -25.30
N ILE A 11 -6.14 -1.68 -25.35
CA ILE A 11 -6.83 -1.20 -24.13
C ILE A 11 -7.42 -2.38 -23.34
N GLY A 12 -8.02 -3.35 -24.01
CA GLY A 12 -8.54 -4.57 -23.38
C GLY A 12 -7.45 -5.33 -22.62
N ASN A 13 -6.31 -5.56 -23.26
CA ASN A 13 -5.16 -6.23 -22.65
C ASN A 13 -4.62 -5.48 -21.43
N GLN A 14 -4.55 -4.14 -21.48
CA GLN A 14 -4.12 -3.34 -20.33
C GLN A 14 -5.12 -3.41 -19.16
N VAL A 15 -6.42 -3.37 -19.45
CA VAL A 15 -7.46 -3.51 -18.43
C VAL A 15 -7.41 -4.88 -17.77
N ASP A 16 -7.20 -5.95 -18.54
CA ASP A 16 -7.12 -7.30 -17.99
C ASP A 16 -5.85 -7.50 -17.14
N ALA A 17 -4.71 -6.95 -17.56
CA ALA A 17 -3.49 -6.95 -16.74
C ALA A 17 -3.68 -6.21 -15.41
N VAL A 18 -4.42 -5.09 -15.39
CA VAL A 18 -4.75 -4.38 -14.15
C VAL A 18 -5.69 -5.22 -13.28
N LYS A 19 -6.71 -5.85 -13.85
CA LYS A 19 -7.62 -6.73 -13.09
C LYS A 19 -6.89 -7.90 -12.43
N GLU A 20 -5.86 -8.44 -13.07
CA GLU A 20 -5.03 -9.51 -12.51
C GLU A 20 -4.10 -8.98 -11.40
N ALA A 21 -3.59 -7.76 -11.54
CA ALA A 21 -2.68 -7.16 -10.56
C ALA A 21 -3.39 -6.61 -9.30
N VAL A 22 -4.62 -6.11 -9.43
CA VAL A 22 -5.36 -5.47 -8.33
C VAL A 22 -5.53 -6.38 -7.11
N PRO A 23 -5.94 -7.67 -7.23
CA PRO A 23 -6.07 -8.56 -6.08
C PRO A 23 -4.77 -8.70 -5.29
N LEU A 24 -3.66 -8.94 -5.98
CA LEU A 24 -2.34 -9.03 -5.34
C LEU A 24 -1.95 -7.71 -4.67
N GLN A 25 -2.23 -6.57 -5.31
CA GLN A 25 -1.95 -5.27 -4.72
C GLN A 25 -2.77 -5.03 -3.45
N MET A 26 -4.03 -5.47 -3.42
CA MET A 26 -4.89 -5.40 -2.23
C MET A 26 -4.40 -6.30 -1.11
N GLU A 27 -3.95 -7.52 -1.42
CA GLU A 27 -3.34 -8.42 -0.43
C GLU A 27 -2.08 -7.79 0.17
N LEU A 28 -1.23 -7.18 -0.65
CA LEU A 28 -0.03 -6.49 -0.17
C LEU A 28 -0.38 -5.32 0.76
N TYR A 29 -1.41 -4.51 0.44
CA TYR A 29 -1.86 -3.45 1.35
C TYR A 29 -2.30 -3.98 2.72
N VAL A 30 -2.98 -5.12 2.75
CA VAL A 30 -3.40 -5.76 4.01
C VAL A 30 -2.19 -6.22 4.82
N GLU A 31 -1.20 -6.83 4.18
CA GLU A 31 0.03 -7.25 4.86
C GLU A 31 0.85 -6.05 5.39
N PHE A 32 0.92 -4.96 4.63
CA PHE A 32 1.55 -3.73 5.11
C PHE A 32 0.84 -3.13 6.32
N ALA A 33 -0.49 -3.10 6.33
CA ALA A 33 -1.26 -2.62 7.48
C ALA A 33 -1.01 -3.47 8.74
N LYS A 34 -0.91 -4.80 8.59
CA LYS A 34 -0.55 -5.70 9.69
C LYS A 34 0.84 -5.41 10.24
N LEU A 35 1.83 -5.21 9.37
CA LEU A 35 3.19 -4.86 9.77
C LEU A 35 3.26 -3.51 10.51
N GLN A 36 2.59 -2.49 9.99
CA GLN A 36 2.51 -1.18 10.66
C GLN A 36 1.85 -1.29 12.03
N LYS A 37 0.77 -2.07 12.15
CA LYS A 37 0.10 -2.31 13.44
C LYS A 37 1.02 -3.04 14.43
N ALA A 38 1.71 -4.09 13.98
CA ALA A 38 2.63 -4.83 14.84
C ALA A 38 3.73 -3.91 15.39
N TYR A 39 4.30 -3.05 14.55
CA TYR A 39 5.31 -2.08 14.98
C TYR A 39 4.75 -1.05 15.97
N PHE A 40 3.53 -0.55 15.74
CA PHE A 40 2.83 0.30 16.71
C PHE A 40 2.67 -0.39 18.07
N ASP A 41 2.18 -1.63 18.09
CA ASP A 41 1.94 -2.39 19.32
C ASP A 41 3.25 -2.61 20.10
N GLU A 42 4.35 -2.91 19.41
CA GLU A 42 5.68 -3.06 20.03
C GLU A 42 6.18 -1.75 20.67
N LEU A 43 5.96 -0.60 20.02
CA LEU A 43 6.33 0.70 20.58
C LEU A 43 5.51 1.02 21.83
N VAL A 44 4.21 0.77 21.81
CA VAL A 44 3.36 0.95 22.99
C VAL A 44 3.81 0.03 24.13
N GLN A 45 4.13 -1.24 23.83
CA GLN A 45 4.66 -2.19 24.81
C GLN A 45 6.01 -1.75 25.39
N ALA A 46 6.85 -1.09 24.60
CA ALA A 46 8.12 -0.53 25.04
C ALA A 46 7.97 0.75 25.92
N GLY A 47 6.74 1.26 26.08
CA GLY A 47 6.43 2.39 26.96
C GLY A 47 6.25 3.74 26.26
N PHE A 48 6.21 3.77 24.93
CA PHE A 48 5.82 4.97 24.20
C PHE A 48 4.32 5.24 24.37
N SER A 49 3.91 6.51 24.38
CA SER A 49 2.49 6.84 24.26
C SER A 49 1.96 6.48 22.87
N GLU A 50 0.65 6.25 22.76
CA GLU A 50 0.02 5.99 21.45
C GLU A 50 0.33 7.08 20.42
N SER A 51 0.34 8.35 20.84
CA SER A 51 0.68 9.48 19.96
C SER A 51 2.13 9.43 19.46
N GLN A 52 3.09 9.04 20.32
CA GLN A 52 4.48 8.88 19.93
C GLN A 52 4.65 7.68 19.00
N ALA A 53 4.01 6.56 19.30
CA ALA A 53 4.05 5.36 18.46
C ALA A 53 3.47 5.63 17.07
N LEU A 54 2.32 6.30 16.97
CA LEU A 54 1.75 6.71 15.67
C LEU A 54 2.69 7.62 14.89
N HIS A 55 3.30 8.61 15.56
CA HIS A 55 4.27 9.49 14.92
C HIS A 55 5.46 8.70 14.36
N ILE A 56 6.06 7.80 15.15
CA ILE A 56 7.19 6.96 14.73
C ILE A 56 6.79 6.09 13.53
N VAL A 57 5.64 5.40 13.60
CA VAL A 57 5.16 4.55 12.49
C VAL A 57 4.92 5.37 11.22
N SER A 58 4.39 6.60 11.32
CA SER A 58 4.18 7.47 10.15
C SER A 58 5.48 7.92 9.47
N VAL A 59 6.58 8.04 10.23
CA VAL A 59 7.87 8.52 9.72
C VAL A 59 8.81 7.37 9.32
N GLN A 60 8.74 6.25 10.03
CA GLN A 60 9.72 5.15 9.94
C GLN A 60 9.11 3.78 9.61
N GLY A 61 7.77 3.68 9.52
CA GLY A 61 7.09 2.43 9.23
C GLY A 61 7.33 1.92 7.80
N PRO A 62 6.89 0.68 7.49
CA PRO A 62 6.90 0.15 6.13
C PRO A 62 6.18 1.09 5.17
N LEU A 63 6.84 1.46 4.07
CA LEU A 63 6.41 2.46 3.07
C LEU A 63 6.46 3.93 3.53
N ALA A 64 6.96 4.23 4.73
CA ALA A 64 7.22 5.61 5.13
C ALA A 64 8.34 6.20 4.27
N ASN A 65 8.14 7.43 3.79
CA ASN A 65 9.12 8.18 3.02
C ASN A 65 9.94 9.14 3.91
N GLY A 66 9.90 8.96 5.23
CA GLY A 66 10.50 9.88 6.20
C GLY A 66 9.71 11.16 6.44
N GLN A 67 8.55 11.35 5.81
CA GLN A 67 7.66 12.48 6.08
C GLN A 67 6.42 12.00 6.85
N PRO A 68 6.04 12.68 7.95
CA PRO A 68 4.81 12.34 8.65
C PRO A 68 3.60 12.56 7.74
N SER A 69 2.59 11.71 7.86
CA SER A 69 1.26 11.93 7.28
C SER A 69 0.71 13.25 7.83
N GLN A 70 0.48 14.23 6.95
CA GLN A 70 -0.08 15.54 7.29
C GLN A 70 -1.48 15.43 7.89
#